data_AF-A0AAU7URM6-F1
#
_entry.id   AF-A0AAU7URM6-F1
#
_cell.length_a   1.000
_cell.length_b   1.000
_cell.length_c   1.000
_cell.angle_alpha   90.00
_cell.angle_beta   90.00
_cell.angle_gamma   90.00
#
_symmetry.space_group_name_H-M   'P 1'
#
loop_
_entity.id
_entity.type
_entity.pdbx_description
1 polymer ?
#
loop_
_entity_poly.entity_id
_entity_poly.type
_entity_poly.pdbx_seq_one_letter_code
_entity_poly.pdbx_strand_id
1 'polypeptide(L)'
;MSEECCESLRAESLTRIYHYLDGELTTTEIREISVHLEQCPSCHDEYEIEALLKELVRRSCSREQAPMGLREKIRQRIATEQSVWPGSGA
;
A
#
# COMPACT_ATOMS: atom_id res chain seq x y z
N MET A 1 6.24 24.65 -18.81
CA MET A 1 5.93 23.28 -19.26
C MET A 1 5.38 22.53 -18.06
N SER A 2 4.15 22.90 -17.69
CA SER A 2 3.59 22.66 -16.36
C SER A 2 2.08 22.40 -16.43
N GLU A 3 1.58 21.92 -17.57
CA GLU A 3 0.15 22.02 -17.90
C GLU A 3 -0.62 20.70 -17.96
N GLU A 4 -0.06 19.57 -17.53
CA GLU A 4 -0.84 18.34 -17.35
C GLU A 4 -0.45 17.62 -16.05
N CYS A 5 -0.53 18.29 -14.89
CA CYS A 5 -0.67 17.51 -13.66
C CYS A 5 -2.15 17.08 -13.54
N CYS A 6 -2.42 15.88 -14.04
CA CYS A 6 -3.64 15.09 -13.82
C CYS A 6 -4.93 15.62 -14.49
N GLU A 7 -5.01 15.65 -15.83
CA GLU A 7 -6.32 15.81 -16.51
C GLU A 7 -7.25 14.59 -16.35
N SER A 8 -6.82 13.50 -15.71
CA SER A 8 -7.69 12.38 -15.32
C SER A 8 -7.63 12.10 -13.82
N LEU A 9 -8.51 12.78 -13.08
CA LEU A 9 -9.04 12.41 -11.76
C LEU A 9 -8.02 12.31 -10.61
N ARG A 10 -7.94 13.37 -9.79
CA ARG A 10 -7.31 13.41 -8.45
C ARG A 10 -7.53 12.16 -7.59
N ALA A 11 -8.70 11.53 -7.69
CA ALA A 11 -9.03 10.30 -6.97
C ALA A 11 -8.17 9.09 -7.41
N GLU A 12 -7.80 9.01 -8.68
CA GLU A 12 -6.94 7.95 -9.23
C GLU A 12 -5.49 8.12 -8.75
N SER A 13 -4.98 9.36 -8.75
CA SER A 13 -3.65 9.67 -8.18
C SER A 13 -3.57 9.36 -6.70
N LEU A 14 -4.60 9.73 -5.92
CA LEU A 14 -4.66 9.44 -4.49
C LEU A 14 -4.71 7.93 -4.20
N THR A 15 -5.50 7.19 -4.99
CA THR A 15 -5.58 5.73 -4.88
C THR A 15 -4.22 5.07 -5.12
N ARG A 16 -3.48 5.52 -6.16
CA ARG A 16 -2.12 5.05 -6.42
C ARG A 16 -1.14 5.39 -5.29
N ILE A 17 -1.24 6.57 -4.69
CA ILE A 17 -0.45 6.95 -3.50
C ILE A 17 -0.75 5.98 -2.34
N TYR A 18 -2.01 5.62 -2.10
CA TYR A 18 -2.34 4.65 -1.05
C TYR A 18 -1.73 3.28 -1.31
N HIS A 19 -1.90 2.72 -2.51
CA HIS A 19 -1.29 1.44 -2.87
C HIS A 19 0.24 1.46 -2.74
N TYR A 20 0.87 2.57 -3.12
CA TYR A 20 2.31 2.76 -2.95
C TYR A 20 2.70 2.74 -1.46
N LEU A 21 1.98 3.50 -0.62
CA LEU A 21 2.22 3.57 0.82
C LEU A 21 1.94 2.24 1.54
N ASP A 22 0.99 1.43 1.05
CA ASP A 22 0.67 0.11 1.60
C ASP A 22 1.56 -1.02 1.06
N GLY A 23 2.40 -0.73 0.06
CA GLY A 23 3.28 -1.73 -0.57
C GLY A 23 2.54 -2.72 -1.45
N GLU A 24 1.39 -2.32 -2.00
CA GLU A 24 0.51 -3.16 -2.83
C GLU A 24 0.84 -3.07 -4.33
N LEU A 25 1.84 -2.27 -4.70
CA LEU A 25 2.25 -2.07 -6.09
C LEU A 25 3.32 -3.08 -6.54
N THR A 26 3.27 -3.44 -7.82
CA THR A 26 4.35 -4.18 -8.48
C THR A 26 5.61 -3.33 -8.61
N THR A 27 6.76 -3.97 -8.86
CA THR A 27 8.04 -3.27 -9.08
C THR A 27 7.97 -2.24 -10.21
N THR A 28 7.19 -2.50 -11.25
CA THR A 28 7.01 -1.57 -12.38
C THR A 28 6.21 -0.34 -11.93
N GLU A 29 5.08 -0.55 -11.26
CA GLU A 29 4.21 0.54 -10.77
C GLU A 29 4.93 1.40 -9.71
N ILE A 30 5.76 0.80 -8.86
CA ILE A 30 6.62 1.53 -7.92
C ILE A 30 7.54 2.51 -8.66
N ARG A 31 8.15 2.10 -9.77
CA ARG A 31 9.03 2.99 -10.56
C ARG A 31 8.23 4.11 -11.19
N GLU A 32 7.08 3.79 -11.79
CA GLU A 32 6.21 4.78 -12.44
C GLU A 32 5.75 5.86 -11.46
N ILE A 33 5.25 5.47 -10.27
CA ILE A 33 4.79 6.44 -9.28
C ILE A 33 5.95 7.22 -8.67
N SER A 34 7.11 6.61 -8.45
CA SER A 34 8.30 7.31 -7.92
C SER A 34 8.73 8.42 -8.87
N VAL A 35 8.84 8.12 -10.17
CA VAL A 35 9.16 9.11 -11.20
C VAL A 35 8.11 10.22 -11.25
N HIS A 36 6.82 9.89 -11.10
CA HIS A 36 5.75 10.88 -11.06
C HIS A 36 5.86 11.81 -9.84
N LEU A 37 6.11 11.27 -8.64
CA LEU A 37 6.28 12.07 -7.42
C LEU A 37 7.52 12.97 -7.50
N GLU A 38 8.58 12.57 -8.20
CA GLU A 38 9.75 13.41 -8.46
C GLU A 38 9.45 14.56 -9.44
N GLN A 39 8.50 14.38 -10.36
CA GLN A 39 8.22 15.31 -11.46
C GLN A 39 6.99 16.19 -11.23
N CYS A 40 6.03 15.81 -10.37
CA CYS A 40 4.87 16.63 -10.02
C CYS A 40 4.86 17.00 -8.52
N PRO A 41 5.26 18.25 -8.17
CA PRO A 41 5.27 18.74 -6.79
C PRO A 41 3.93 18.63 -6.08
N SER A 42 2.79 18.86 -6.75
CA SER A 42 1.49 18.78 -6.08
C SER A 42 1.13 17.37 -5.63
N CYS A 43 1.52 16.35 -6.40
CA CYS A 43 1.33 14.95 -5.99
C CYS A 43 2.33 14.52 -4.93
N HIS A 44 3.55 15.09 -4.95
CA HIS A 44 4.51 14.92 -3.86
C HIS A 44 3.98 15.49 -2.53
N ASP A 45 3.43 16.70 -2.54
CA ASP A 45 2.85 17.34 -1.35
C ASP A 45 1.69 16.48 -0.77
N GLU A 46 0.85 15.92 -1.64
CA GLU A 46 -0.21 14.99 -1.23
C GLU A 46 0.35 13.71 -0.61
N TYR A 47 1.36 13.11 -1.25
CA TYR A 47 2.05 11.94 -0.72
C TYR A 47 2.61 12.20 0.68
N GLU A 48 3.25 13.36 0.91
CA GLU A 48 3.81 13.71 2.22
C GLU A 48 2.72 13.78 3.30
N ILE A 49 1.58 14.40 3.00
CA ILE A 49 0.45 14.50 3.92
C ILE A 49 -0.08 13.09 4.27
N GLU A 50 -0.32 12.26 3.27
CA GLU A 50 -0.84 10.90 3.47
C GLU A 50 0.15 10.00 4.23
N ALA A 51 1.45 10.12 3.95
CA ALA A 51 2.50 9.41 4.67
C ALA A 51 2.54 9.82 6.15
N LEU A 52 2.47 11.12 6.44
CA LEU A 52 2.41 11.65 7.81
C LEU A 52 1.16 11.16 8.54
N LEU A 53 0.00 11.14 7.88
CA LEU A 53 -1.24 10.64 8.44
C LEU A 53 -1.15 9.15 8.80
N LYS A 54 -0.66 8.30 7.89
CA LYS A 54 -0.45 6.87 8.16
C LYS A 54 0.50 6.65 9.34
N GLU A 55 1.58 7.42 9.41
CA GLU A 55 2.54 7.34 10.51
C GLU A 55 1.90 7.75 11.85
N LEU A 56 1.07 8.79 11.87
CA LEU A 56 0.33 9.21 13.06
C LEU A 56 -0.63 8.13 13.56
N VAL A 57 -1.40 7.52 12.65
CA VAL A 57 -2.32 6.41 12.97
C VAL A 57 -1.53 5.23 13.53
N ARG A 58 -0.46 4.82 12.86
CA ARG A 58 0.41 3.72 13.30
C ARG A 58 0.94 3.95 14.71
N ARG A 59 1.44 5.16 15.02
CA ARG A 59 1.91 5.52 16.37
C ARG A 59 0.79 5.46 17.41
N SER A 60 -0.39 5.97 17.06
CA SER A 60 -1.56 6.01 17.96
C SER A 60 -2.08 4.60 18.29
N CYS A 61 -2.04 3.67 17.33
CA CYS A 61 -2.50 2.29 17.50
C CYS A 61 -1.39 1.30 17.92
N SER A 62 -0.13 1.74 18.02
CA SER A 62 1.04 0.87 18.28
C SER A 62 1.03 0.12 19.62
N ARG A 63 0.15 0.49 20.55
CA ARG A 63 0.04 -0.13 21.88
C ARG A 63 -0.89 -1.35 21.92
N GLU A 64 -1.64 -1.60 20.86
CA GLU A 64 -2.51 -2.78 20.76
C GLU A 64 -1.68 -4.00 20.38
N GLN A 65 -1.56 -4.95 21.31
CA GLN A 65 -0.91 -6.22 21.03
C GLN A 65 -1.91 -7.19 20.42
N ALA A 66 -1.48 -7.87 19.35
CA ALA A 66 -2.25 -8.96 18.78
C ALA A 66 -2.51 -10.05 19.86
N PRO A 67 -3.72 -10.64 19.91
CA PRO A 67 -4.03 -11.68 20.86
C PRO A 67 -3.03 -12.85 20.83
N MET A 68 -2.69 -13.38 22.01
CA MET A 68 -1.82 -14.55 22.11
C MET A 68 -2.38 -15.73 21.29
N GLY A 69 -1.51 -16.41 20.56
CA GLY A 69 -1.88 -17.55 19.72
C GLY A 69 -2.53 -17.19 18.38
N LEU A 70 -2.80 -15.91 18.07
CA LEU A 70 -3.34 -15.51 16.75
C LEU A 70 -2.41 -15.94 15.60
N ARG A 71 -1.10 -15.75 15.76
CA ARG A 71 -0.09 -16.16 14.77
C ARG A 71 -0.17 -17.65 14.44
N GLU A 72 -0.36 -18.48 15.46
CA GLU A 72 -0.44 -19.93 15.30
C GLU A 72 -1.75 -20.32 14.58
N LYS A 73 -2.87 -19.73 14.98
CA LYS A 73 -4.17 -19.92 14.30
C LYS A 73 -4.10 -19.54 12.81
N ILE A 74 -3.46 -18.41 12.48
CA ILE A 74 -3.29 -17.96 11.09
C ILE A 74 -2.47 -18.98 10.30
N ARG A 75 -1.33 -19.44 10.85
CA ARG A 75 -0.47 -20.44 10.19
C ARG A 75 -1.20 -21.76 9.92
N GLN A 76 -1.91 -22.26 10.93
CA GLN A 76 -2.70 -23.48 10.80
C GLN A 76 -3.75 -23.34 9.68
N ARG A 77 -4.44 -22.19 9.65
CA ARG A 77 -5.44 -21.94 8.61
C ARG A 77 -4.85 -21.88 7.21
N ILE A 78 -3.74 -21.16 7.03
CA ILE A 78 -3.04 -21.09 5.74
C ILE A 78 -2.63 -22.50 5.28
N ALA A 79 -2.07 -23.33 6.16
CA ALA A 79 -1.67 -24.69 5.83
C ALA A 79 -2.87 -25.56 5.41
N THR A 80 -4.01 -25.43 6.10
CA THR A 80 -5.24 -26.13 5.72
C THR A 80 -5.74 -25.70 4.33
N GLU A 81 -5.85 -24.40 4.07
CA GLU A 81 -6.34 -23.90 2.77
C GLU A 81 -5.39 -24.28 1.62
N GLN A 82 -4.07 -24.25 1.84
CA GLN A 82 -3.07 -24.69 0.85
C GLN A 82 -3.15 -26.20 0.57
N SER A 83 -3.45 -27.02 1.57
CA SER A 83 -3.60 -28.47 1.38
C SER A 83 -4.87 -28.87 0.61
N VAL A 84 -5.88 -28.00 0.58
CA VAL A 84 -7.16 -28.21 -0.11
C VAL A 84 -7.14 -27.61 -1.53
N TRP A 85 -6.15 -26.77 -1.86
CA TRP A 85 -6.01 -26.15 -3.18
C TRP A 85 -5.65 -27.19 -4.26
N PRO A 86 -6.55 -27.52 -5.21
CA PRO A 86 -6.31 -28.58 -6.21
C PRO A 86 -5.31 -28.18 -7.32
N GLY A 87 -4.71 -26.99 -7.26
CA GLY A 87 -3.96 -26.39 -8.37
C GLY A 87 -2.58 -25.84 -8.02
N SER A 88 -1.85 -26.45 -7.08
CA SER A 88 -0.48 -26.00 -6.73
C SER A 88 0.62 -26.87 -7.33
N GLY A 89 0.29 -27.69 -8.33
CA GLY A 89 1.27 -28.40 -9.17
C GLY A 89 1.53 -27.64 -10.47
N ALA A 90 2.54 -26.77 -10.47
CA ALA A 90 3.27 -26.32 -11.65
C ALA A 90 4.69 -25.91 -11.23
#